data_AF-A0A109JSF2-F1
#
_entry.id   AF-A0A109JSF2-F1
#
_cell.length_a   1.000
_cell.length_b   1.000
_cell.length_c   1.000
_cell.angle_alpha   90.00
_cell.angle_beta   90.00
_cell.angle_gamma   90.00
#
_symmetry.space_group_name_H-M   'P 1'
#
loop_
_entity.id
_entity.type
_entity.pdbx_description
1 polymer ?
#
loop_
_entity_poly.entity_id
_entity_poly.type
_entity_poly.pdbx_seq_one_letter_code
_entity_poly.pdbx_strand_id
1 'polypeptide(L)'
;MTNDMPETTPPKPAATRRLPLVIGAVLVGAVLGYVGISSLKRPTGDVACNGAVGLAKKIAPLAQGEVAALTMATTPLRLPDLTFEDANGQTKKLSDWRGKTVLVNLWATWCVPCRKEMPALDSLQTKLGGKDFEVVAINIDTRDPDKPKNFLKDANLTNLGYFSDQKAKVFQDLKNIGKALGMPTSVLVDPQGCEIANIAGPAEWASDDGIKLVKAAVQPASAGF
;
A
#
# COMPACT_ATOMS: atom_id res chain seq x y z
N MET A 1 26.19 -19.91 -88.14
CA MET A 1 27.40 -20.74 -88.32
C MET A 1 28.14 -20.72 -87.01
N THR A 2 28.25 -21.90 -86.40
CA THR A 2 28.87 -22.19 -85.12
C THR A 2 30.39 -22.09 -85.20
N ASN A 3 31.01 -21.75 -84.05
CA ASN A 3 32.37 -22.00 -83.57
C ASN A 3 32.73 -20.82 -82.63
N ASP A 4 33.34 -20.94 -81.47
CA ASP A 4 34.14 -22.01 -80.89
C ASP A 4 34.18 -21.88 -79.35
N MET A 5 34.61 -23.01 -78.78
CA MET A 5 35.00 -23.44 -77.43
C MET A 5 35.59 -22.45 -76.36
N PRO A 6 35.78 -22.94 -75.11
CA PRO A 6 35.61 -22.20 -73.86
C PRO A 6 36.93 -21.72 -73.24
N GLU A 7 36.85 -20.74 -72.34
CA GLU A 7 37.99 -20.33 -71.52
C GLU A 7 37.76 -20.74 -70.05
N THR A 8 38.66 -21.60 -69.58
CA THR A 8 38.69 -22.16 -68.23
C THR A 8 39.37 -21.16 -67.28
N THR A 9 38.69 -20.79 -66.20
CA THR A 9 39.28 -19.97 -65.13
C THR A 9 39.88 -20.88 -64.05
N PRO A 10 41.09 -20.59 -63.53
CA PRO A 10 41.76 -21.44 -62.54
C PRO A 10 41.06 -21.43 -61.16
N PRO A 11 41.25 -22.47 -60.33
CA PRO A 11 40.58 -22.56 -59.04
C PRO A 11 41.09 -21.51 -58.06
N LYS A 12 40.17 -20.80 -57.40
CA LYS A 12 40.47 -19.92 -56.25
C LYS A 12 40.93 -20.78 -55.06
N PRO A 13 41.88 -20.30 -54.24
CA PRO A 13 42.32 -21.01 -53.04
C PRO A 13 41.19 -21.07 -52.02
N ALA A 14 41.05 -22.22 -51.36
CA ALA A 14 40.09 -22.43 -50.29
C ALA A 14 40.39 -21.50 -49.10
N ALA A 15 39.51 -20.53 -48.86
CA ALA A 15 39.53 -19.75 -47.64
C ALA A 15 39.12 -20.66 -46.48
N THR A 16 40.06 -20.92 -45.57
CA THR A 16 39.82 -21.68 -44.35
C THR A 16 38.79 -20.96 -43.49
N ARG A 17 37.64 -21.60 -43.28
CA ARG A 17 36.53 -21.10 -42.46
C ARG A 17 36.92 -21.18 -40.97
N ARG A 18 37.67 -20.20 -40.48
CA ARG A 18 37.88 -20.01 -39.03
C ARG A 18 36.71 -19.22 -38.45
N LEU A 19 35.56 -19.87 -38.27
CA LEU A 19 34.56 -19.44 -37.29
C LEU A 19 33.67 -20.64 -36.96
N PRO A 20 33.80 -21.20 -35.75
CA PRO A 20 32.77 -20.91 -34.74
C PRO A 20 33.32 -20.98 -33.31
N LEU A 21 33.77 -19.87 -32.74
CA LEU A 21 34.01 -19.81 -31.29
C LEU A 21 33.53 -18.50 -30.65
N VAL A 22 33.36 -17.44 -31.44
CA VAL A 22 32.90 -16.14 -30.95
C VAL A 22 31.38 -16.14 -30.65
N ILE A 23 30.56 -16.90 -31.40
CA ILE A 23 29.09 -16.88 -31.21
C ILE A 23 28.67 -17.58 -29.89
N GLY A 24 29.34 -18.67 -29.51
CA GLY A 24 29.03 -19.38 -28.26
C GLY A 24 29.37 -18.57 -27.01
N ALA A 25 30.49 -17.85 -27.01
CA ALA A 25 30.90 -17.00 -25.88
C ALA A 25 29.98 -15.79 -25.66
N VAL A 26 29.46 -15.18 -26.75
CA VAL A 26 28.53 -14.05 -26.65
C VAL A 26 27.17 -14.50 -26.12
N LEU A 27 26.65 -15.65 -26.56
CA LEU A 27 25.36 -16.16 -26.06
C LEU A 27 25.45 -16.61 -24.59
N VAL A 28 26.52 -17.30 -24.20
CA VAL A 28 26.73 -17.68 -22.79
C VAL A 28 26.96 -16.45 -21.91
N GLY A 29 27.72 -15.46 -22.37
CA GLY A 29 27.92 -14.19 -21.67
C GLY A 29 26.62 -13.38 -21.52
N ALA A 30 25.78 -13.36 -22.56
CA ALA A 30 24.47 -12.68 -22.52
C ALA A 30 23.47 -13.39 -21.60
N VAL A 31 23.44 -14.73 -21.60
CA VAL A 31 22.58 -15.51 -20.70
C VAL A 31 23.05 -15.40 -19.24
N LEU A 32 24.35 -15.55 -18.97
CA LEU A 32 24.91 -15.37 -17.62
C LEU A 32 24.77 -13.92 -17.13
N GLY A 33 24.94 -12.94 -18.02
CA GLY A 33 24.68 -11.52 -17.73
C GLY A 33 23.21 -11.25 -17.42
N TYR A 34 22.28 -11.82 -18.19
CA TYR A 34 20.84 -11.66 -17.97
C TYR A 34 20.36 -12.35 -16.68
N VAL A 35 20.87 -13.56 -16.38
CA VAL A 35 20.57 -14.28 -15.13
C VAL A 35 21.19 -13.58 -13.92
N GLY A 36 22.39 -13.02 -14.06
CA GLY A 36 23.04 -12.22 -13.01
C GLY A 36 22.32 -10.91 -12.70
N ILE A 37 21.83 -10.20 -13.73
CA ILE A 37 21.12 -8.92 -13.57
C ILE A 37 19.69 -9.14 -13.05
N SER A 38 19.01 -10.22 -13.45
CA SER A 38 17.66 -10.55 -12.93
C SER A 38 17.68 -10.99 -11.46
N SER A 39 18.77 -11.57 -10.99
CA SER A 39 18.94 -11.98 -9.58
C SER A 39 19.36 -10.83 -8.64
N LEU A 40 19.66 -9.64 -9.16
CA LEU A 40 20.10 -8.48 -8.39
C LEU A 40 18.97 -7.51 -8.00
N LYS A 41 17.72 -7.76 -8.39
CA LYS A 41 16.57 -7.02 -7.83
C LYS A 41 16.30 -7.51 -6.41
N ARG A 42 17.04 -6.96 -5.45
CA ARG A 42 16.67 -7.06 -4.03
C ARG A 42 15.22 -6.60 -3.88
N PRO A 43 14.35 -7.35 -3.17
CA PRO A 43 13.00 -6.89 -2.90
C PRO A 43 13.10 -5.53 -2.19
N THR A 44 12.60 -4.49 -2.85
CA THR A 44 12.43 -3.18 -2.25
C THR A 44 11.31 -3.31 -1.21
N GLY A 45 11.59 -3.05 0.07
CA GLY A 45 10.59 -3.11 1.13
C GLY A 45 10.99 -3.91 2.36
N ASP A 46 10.16 -3.83 3.41
CA ASP A 46 10.33 -4.60 4.65
C ASP A 46 9.80 -6.03 4.45
N VAL A 47 10.69 -7.02 4.43
CA VAL A 47 10.34 -8.43 4.19
C VAL A 47 9.32 -8.99 5.19
N ALA A 48 9.20 -8.41 6.39
CA ALA A 48 8.18 -8.79 7.36
C ALA A 48 6.75 -8.46 6.85
N CYS A 49 6.62 -7.53 5.92
CA CYS A 49 5.34 -7.10 5.35
C CYS A 49 4.92 -7.86 4.09
N ASN A 50 5.64 -8.93 3.71
CA ASN A 50 5.23 -9.79 2.59
C ASN A 50 3.85 -10.41 2.81
N GLY A 51 3.49 -10.71 4.07
CA GLY A 51 2.17 -11.22 4.42
C GLY A 51 1.05 -10.24 4.08
N ALA A 52 1.25 -8.94 4.37
CA ALA A 52 0.30 -7.88 4.04
C ALA A 52 0.09 -7.74 2.53
N VAL A 53 1.16 -7.82 1.73
CA VAL A 53 1.07 -7.82 0.26
C VAL A 53 0.33 -9.06 -0.26
N GLY A 54 0.60 -10.24 0.31
CA GLY A 54 -0.13 -11.46 -0.03
C GLY A 54 -1.62 -11.35 0.25
N LEU A 55 -1.98 -10.78 1.40
CA LEU A 55 -3.36 -10.49 1.76
C LEU A 55 -3.99 -9.46 0.80
N ALA A 56 -3.30 -8.35 0.54
CA ALA A 56 -3.74 -7.30 -0.38
C ALA A 56 -4.07 -7.88 -1.75
N LYS A 57 -3.20 -8.74 -2.31
CA LYS A 57 -3.46 -9.43 -3.57
C LYS A 57 -4.70 -10.33 -3.52
N LYS A 58 -4.91 -11.05 -2.41
CA LYS A 58 -6.06 -11.95 -2.24
C LYS A 58 -7.38 -11.16 -2.20
N ILE A 59 -7.41 -10.01 -1.53
CA ILE A 59 -8.63 -9.23 -1.33
C ILE A 59 -8.82 -8.12 -2.38
N ALA A 60 -7.86 -7.90 -3.27
CA ALA A 60 -7.94 -6.88 -4.33
C ALA A 60 -9.24 -6.89 -5.15
N PRO A 61 -9.85 -8.05 -5.49
CA PRO A 61 -11.15 -8.06 -6.18
C PRO A 61 -12.31 -7.43 -5.38
N LEU A 62 -12.16 -7.24 -4.07
CA LEU A 62 -13.15 -6.58 -3.21
C LEU A 62 -13.00 -5.05 -3.22
N ALA A 63 -11.92 -4.49 -3.79
CA ALA A 63 -11.74 -3.06 -3.97
C ALA A 63 -12.55 -2.58 -5.18
N GLN A 64 -13.87 -2.55 -5.02
CA GLN A 64 -14.85 -2.23 -6.06
C GLN A 64 -15.95 -1.31 -5.51
N GLY A 65 -16.81 -0.80 -6.41
CA GLY A 65 -17.93 0.05 -6.03
C GLY A 65 -17.48 1.26 -5.22
N GLU A 66 -18.06 1.41 -4.03
CA GLU A 66 -17.82 2.53 -3.10
C GLU A 66 -16.39 2.60 -2.53
N VAL A 67 -15.58 1.56 -2.73
CA VAL A 67 -14.16 1.50 -2.31
C VAL A 67 -13.22 1.22 -3.48
N ALA A 68 -13.66 1.40 -4.73
CA ALA A 68 -12.88 1.14 -5.93
C ALA A 68 -11.61 2.01 -6.07
N ALA A 69 -11.54 3.14 -5.38
CA ALA A 69 -10.39 4.04 -5.39
C ALA A 69 -9.22 3.58 -4.50
N LEU A 70 -9.37 2.46 -3.77
CA LEU A 70 -8.28 1.89 -2.99
C LEU A 70 -7.12 1.45 -3.88
N THR A 71 -5.92 1.83 -3.48
CA THR A 71 -4.68 1.29 -4.01
C THR A 71 -4.22 0.15 -3.10
N MET A 72 -4.17 -1.06 -3.65
CA MET A 72 -3.71 -2.24 -2.90
C MET A 72 -2.18 -2.26 -2.79
N ALA A 73 -1.66 -2.73 -1.64
CA ALA A 73 -0.23 -2.85 -1.44
C ALA A 73 0.39 -3.86 -2.43
N THR A 74 1.39 -3.42 -3.19
CA THR A 74 2.17 -4.27 -4.10
C THR A 74 3.62 -4.44 -3.65
N THR A 75 4.06 -3.61 -2.70
CA THR A 75 5.41 -3.57 -2.17
C THR A 75 5.35 -3.74 -0.65
N PRO A 76 6.19 -4.59 -0.03
CA PRO A 76 6.19 -4.77 1.41
C PRO A 76 6.55 -3.47 2.14
N LEU A 77 5.59 -2.85 2.82
CA LEU A 77 5.78 -1.56 3.47
C LEU A 77 5.30 -1.60 4.93
N ARG A 78 6.23 -1.35 5.85
CA ARG A 78 5.92 -1.06 7.25
C ARG A 78 5.65 0.44 7.40
N LEU A 79 4.53 0.78 8.04
CA LEU A 79 4.22 2.17 8.32
C LEU A 79 5.15 2.75 9.40
N PRO A 80 5.45 4.06 9.37
CA PRO A 80 6.05 4.77 10.48
C PRO A 80 5.23 4.56 11.75
N ASP A 81 5.89 4.56 12.91
CA ASP A 81 5.20 4.48 14.19
C ASP A 81 4.56 5.83 14.55
N LEU A 82 3.42 6.10 13.91
CA LEU A 82 2.66 7.34 14.05
C LEU A 82 2.40 7.63 15.53
N THR A 83 2.70 8.83 15.99
CA THR A 83 2.50 9.25 17.38
C THR A 83 1.47 10.38 17.42
N PHE A 84 0.47 10.23 18.28
CA PHE A 84 -0.66 11.13 18.42
C PHE A 84 -1.20 11.05 19.87
N GLU A 85 -2.26 11.77 20.19
CA GLU A 85 -2.88 11.81 21.52
C GLU A 85 -4.29 11.22 21.48
N ASP A 86 -4.73 10.62 22.59
CA ASP A 86 -6.13 10.21 22.79
C ASP A 86 -7.00 11.32 23.41
N ALA A 87 -8.26 11.00 23.73
CA ALA A 87 -9.22 11.92 24.33
C ALA A 87 -8.77 12.50 25.68
N ASN A 88 -7.90 11.80 26.40
CA ASN A 88 -7.36 12.20 27.70
C ASN A 88 -6.00 12.92 27.57
N GLY A 89 -5.51 13.14 26.34
CA GLY A 89 -4.18 13.71 26.08
C GLY A 89 -3.04 12.72 26.30
N GLN A 90 -3.32 11.42 26.44
CA GLN A 90 -2.26 10.42 26.57
C GLN A 90 -1.63 10.17 25.20
N THR A 91 -0.31 10.08 25.18
CA THR A 91 0.42 9.75 23.95
C THR A 91 0.13 8.32 23.56
N LYS A 92 -0.31 8.14 22.32
CA LYS A 92 -0.54 6.87 21.64
C LYS A 92 0.43 6.72 20.48
N LYS A 93 0.71 5.46 20.14
CA LYS A 93 1.52 5.08 18.98
C LYS A 93 0.77 4.06 18.15
N LEU A 94 0.99 4.04 16.83
CA LEU A 94 0.41 3.00 15.96
C LEU A 94 0.82 1.59 16.40
N SER A 95 2.02 1.45 16.99
CA SER A 95 2.50 0.22 17.61
C SER A 95 1.66 -0.27 18.79
N ASP A 96 0.84 0.59 19.42
CA ASP A 96 -0.09 0.18 20.48
C ASP A 96 -1.21 -0.74 19.95
N TRP A 97 -1.43 -0.78 18.63
CA TRP A 97 -2.41 -1.63 17.96
C TRP A 97 -1.81 -2.91 17.35
N ARG A 98 -0.55 -3.26 17.64
CA ARG A 98 0.01 -4.54 17.18
C ARG A 98 -0.87 -5.70 17.64
N GLY A 99 -1.05 -6.69 16.75
CA GLY A 99 -2.00 -7.79 16.95
C GLY A 99 -3.43 -7.51 16.44
N LYS A 100 -3.73 -6.28 16.01
CA LYS A 100 -5.05 -5.86 15.50
C LYS A 100 -4.95 -5.30 14.09
N THR A 101 -5.93 -5.61 13.22
CA THR A 101 -6.07 -4.88 11.94
C THR A 101 -6.62 -3.48 12.22
N VAL A 102 -6.06 -2.45 11.60
CA VAL A 102 -6.47 -1.05 11.86
C VAL A 102 -6.76 -0.33 10.57
N LEU A 103 -7.87 0.40 10.51
CA LEU A 103 -8.08 1.45 9.50
C LEU A 103 -7.66 2.79 10.09
N VAL A 104 -6.46 3.25 9.72
CA VAL A 104 -5.96 4.57 10.12
C VAL A 104 -6.53 5.60 9.16
N ASN A 105 -7.24 6.60 9.67
CA ASN A 105 -7.80 7.70 8.88
C ASN A 105 -7.24 9.03 9.38
N LEU A 106 -6.83 9.90 8.46
CA LEU A 106 -6.47 11.28 8.74
C LEU A 106 -7.59 12.21 8.27
N TRP A 107 -8.13 12.99 9.20
CA TRP A 107 -9.22 13.92 8.93
C TRP A 107 -9.00 15.28 9.60
N ALA A 108 -9.69 16.30 9.10
CA ALA A 108 -9.68 17.62 9.72
C ALA A 108 -11.01 18.35 9.49
N THR A 109 -11.36 19.28 10.38
CA THR A 109 -12.65 20.00 10.32
C THR A 109 -12.74 20.93 9.12
N TRP A 110 -11.60 21.48 8.68
CA TRP A 110 -11.51 22.33 7.49
C TRP A 110 -11.60 21.53 6.18
N CYS A 111 -11.46 20.20 6.23
CA CYS A 111 -11.62 19.32 5.09
C CYS A 111 -13.09 18.86 4.97
N VAL A 112 -13.82 19.45 4.01
CA VAL A 112 -15.22 19.10 3.74
C VAL A 112 -15.44 17.62 3.43
N PRO A 113 -14.69 16.97 2.51
CA PRO A 113 -14.91 15.54 2.23
C PRO A 113 -14.60 14.66 3.44
N CYS A 114 -13.61 15.04 4.26
CA CYS A 114 -13.31 14.33 5.50
C CYS A 114 -14.53 14.30 6.44
N ARG A 115 -15.13 15.46 6.73
CA ARG A 115 -16.32 15.55 7.57
C ARG A 115 -17.50 14.71 7.04
N LYS A 116 -17.64 14.60 5.72
CA LYS A 116 -18.72 13.83 5.09
C LYS A 116 -18.57 12.31 5.28
N GLU A 117 -17.35 11.77 5.33
CA GLU A 117 -17.14 10.33 5.51
C GLU A 117 -17.12 9.88 6.99
N MET A 118 -17.01 10.81 7.94
CA MET A 118 -16.93 10.47 9.37
C MET A 118 -18.11 9.61 9.88
N PRO A 119 -19.38 9.82 9.47
CA PRO A 119 -20.47 8.92 9.81
C PRO A 119 -20.30 7.49 9.27
N ALA A 120 -19.73 7.34 8.07
CA ALA A 120 -19.45 6.03 7.49
C ALA A 120 -18.35 5.30 8.29
N LEU A 121 -17.32 6.02 8.73
CA LEU A 121 -16.27 5.49 9.61
C LEU A 121 -16.83 5.06 10.98
N ASP A 122 -17.69 5.88 11.60
CA ASP A 122 -18.33 5.57 12.88
C ASP A 122 -19.23 4.33 12.79
N SER A 123 -19.98 4.20 11.70
CA SER A 123 -20.81 3.04 11.40
C SER A 123 -19.96 1.78 11.12
N LEU A 124 -18.84 1.91 10.40
CA LEU A 124 -17.89 0.81 10.21
C LEU A 124 -17.34 0.32 11.56
N GLN A 125 -16.92 1.24 12.41
CA GLN A 125 -16.44 0.93 13.76
C GLN A 125 -17.53 0.27 14.61
N THR A 126 -18.78 0.73 14.51
CA THR A 126 -19.92 0.09 15.18
C THR A 126 -20.12 -1.37 14.73
N LYS A 127 -19.97 -1.64 13.42
CA LYS A 127 -20.25 -2.96 12.85
C LYS A 127 -19.11 -3.96 13.04
N LEU A 128 -17.86 -3.51 12.94
CA LEU A 128 -16.68 -4.39 12.89
C LEU A 128 -15.68 -4.16 14.03
N GLY A 129 -15.79 -3.06 14.76
CA GLY A 129 -14.88 -2.74 15.85
C GLY A 129 -14.91 -3.80 16.95
N GLY A 130 -13.73 -4.14 17.48
CA GLY A 130 -13.60 -5.14 18.53
C GLY A 130 -12.16 -5.59 18.77
N LYS A 131 -12.01 -6.87 19.13
CA LYS A 131 -10.71 -7.45 19.48
C LYS A 131 -9.74 -7.47 18.29
N ASP A 132 -10.26 -7.70 17.08
CA ASP A 132 -9.47 -7.95 15.86
C ASP A 132 -9.40 -6.74 14.91
N PHE A 133 -10.26 -5.73 15.10
CA PHE A 133 -10.35 -4.57 14.22
C PHE A 133 -10.68 -3.28 14.96
N GLU A 134 -10.11 -2.16 14.50
CA GLU A 134 -10.44 -0.83 14.98
C GLU A 134 -10.23 0.25 13.91
N VAL A 135 -11.12 1.24 13.89
CA VAL A 135 -10.94 2.49 13.14
C VAL A 135 -10.23 3.49 14.05
N VAL A 136 -9.05 3.96 13.60
CA VAL A 136 -8.26 4.97 14.30
C VAL A 136 -8.31 6.25 13.47
N ALA A 137 -9.33 7.07 13.73
CA ALA A 137 -9.55 8.34 13.03
C ALA A 137 -8.84 9.50 13.75
N ILE A 138 -7.68 9.89 13.23
CA ILE A 138 -6.79 10.89 13.82
C ILE A 138 -7.11 12.26 13.24
N ASN A 139 -7.57 13.15 14.10
CA ASN A 139 -7.76 14.55 13.76
C ASN A 139 -6.40 15.27 13.65
N ILE A 140 -6.24 16.09 12.60
CA ILE A 140 -5.01 16.87 12.38
C ILE A 140 -5.25 18.38 12.35
N ASP A 141 -6.33 18.87 12.99
CA ASP A 141 -6.52 20.31 13.17
C ASP A 141 -5.39 20.85 14.07
N THR A 142 -4.64 21.83 13.55
CA THR A 142 -3.51 22.46 14.27
C THR A 142 -3.91 23.74 15.00
N ARG A 143 -5.18 24.13 14.89
CA ARG A 143 -5.80 25.30 15.52
C ARG A 143 -7.17 24.90 16.01
N ASP A 144 -7.61 25.52 17.11
CA ASP A 144 -8.92 25.29 17.71
C ASP A 144 -9.18 23.80 18.01
N PRO A 145 -8.52 23.24 19.05
CA PRO A 145 -8.60 21.81 19.37
C PRO A 145 -9.99 21.37 19.86
N ASP A 146 -10.88 22.31 20.18
CA ASP A 146 -12.25 22.00 20.62
C ASP A 146 -13.20 21.82 19.44
N LYS A 147 -12.96 22.50 18.31
CA LYS A 147 -13.76 22.35 17.08
C LYS A 147 -13.93 20.91 16.59
N PRO A 148 -12.89 20.06 16.49
CA PRO A 148 -13.09 18.67 16.07
C PRO A 148 -13.89 17.85 17.09
N LYS A 149 -13.73 18.11 18.40
CA LYS A 149 -14.53 17.44 19.45
C LYS A 149 -16.01 17.83 19.35
N ASN A 150 -16.28 19.11 19.16
CA ASN A 150 -17.63 19.63 18.96
C ASN A 150 -18.26 19.04 17.69
N PHE A 151 -17.51 18.93 16.59
CA PHE A 151 -18.00 18.28 15.37
C PHE A 151 -18.45 16.83 15.62
N LEU A 152 -17.63 16.02 16.30
CA LEU A 152 -18.01 14.63 16.61
C LEU A 152 -19.27 14.57 17.46
N LYS A 153 -19.39 15.46 18.45
CA LYS A 153 -20.57 15.56 19.32
C LYS A 153 -21.82 15.98 18.53
N ASP A 154 -21.74 17.02 17.72
CA ASP A 154 -22.87 17.56 16.95
C ASP A 154 -23.34 16.58 15.88
N ALA A 155 -22.43 15.80 15.31
CA ALA A 155 -22.73 14.72 14.37
C ALA A 155 -23.12 13.39 15.05
N ASN A 156 -23.17 13.36 16.38
CA ASN A 156 -23.48 12.17 17.19
C ASN A 156 -22.60 10.95 16.87
N LEU A 157 -21.32 11.19 16.62
CA LEU A 157 -20.30 10.17 16.32
C LEU A 157 -19.59 9.78 17.62
N THR A 158 -19.89 8.60 18.15
CA THR A 158 -19.50 8.21 19.51
C THR A 158 -18.62 6.96 19.56
N ASN A 159 -18.45 6.25 18.44
CA ASN A 159 -17.76 4.96 18.39
C ASN A 159 -16.28 5.09 18.01
N LEU A 160 -15.87 6.20 17.40
CA LEU A 160 -14.50 6.43 16.91
C LEU A 160 -13.50 6.84 18.01
N GLY A 161 -13.96 7.12 19.23
CA GLY A 161 -13.15 7.81 20.23
C GLY A 161 -12.71 9.20 19.75
N TYR A 162 -11.64 9.74 20.33
CA TYR A 162 -11.00 10.96 19.84
C TYR A 162 -9.49 10.78 19.84
N PHE A 163 -8.89 10.74 18.65
CA PHE A 163 -7.46 10.78 18.46
C PHE A 163 -7.07 12.07 17.77
N SER A 164 -5.97 12.69 18.18
CA SER A 164 -5.54 13.96 17.60
C SER A 164 -4.03 14.11 17.54
N ASP A 165 -3.55 14.80 16.51
CA ASP A 165 -2.18 15.29 16.42
C ASP A 165 -2.20 16.76 16.00
N GLN A 166 -2.14 17.65 16.98
CA GLN A 166 -2.18 19.11 16.77
C GLN A 166 -0.94 19.64 16.04
N LYS A 167 0.10 18.82 15.84
CA LYS A 167 1.28 19.17 15.04
C LYS A 167 1.13 18.73 13.58
N ALA A 168 0.10 17.95 13.24
CA ALA A 168 -0.09 17.30 11.95
C ALA A 168 1.16 16.55 11.45
N LYS A 169 1.99 16.07 12.38
CA LYS A 169 3.20 15.29 12.10
C LYS A 169 2.84 13.93 11.49
N VAL A 170 1.74 13.29 11.93
CA VAL A 170 1.26 12.03 11.34
C VAL A 170 0.99 12.17 9.83
N PHE A 171 0.49 13.33 9.38
CA PHE A 171 0.30 13.62 7.96
C PHE A 171 1.65 13.71 7.23
N GLN A 172 2.64 14.39 7.82
CA GLN A 172 3.99 14.46 7.23
C GLN A 172 4.66 13.09 7.17
N ASP A 173 4.50 12.27 8.21
CA ASP A 173 5.09 10.93 8.26
C ASP A 173 4.53 10.04 7.16
N LEU A 174 3.21 10.06 6.94
CA LEU A 174 2.59 9.34 5.82
C LEU A 174 2.92 9.98 4.46
N LYS A 175 3.04 11.30 4.37
CA LYS A 175 3.42 11.98 3.12
C LYS A 175 4.84 11.59 2.69
N ASN A 176 5.78 11.49 3.63
CA ASN A 176 7.18 11.15 3.35
C ASN A 176 7.37 9.76 2.74
N ILE A 177 6.42 8.84 2.98
CA ILE A 177 6.39 7.51 2.36
C ILE A 177 5.37 7.39 1.21
N GLY A 178 4.84 8.53 0.74
CA GLY A 178 3.93 8.60 -0.40
C GLY A 178 2.50 8.11 -0.10
N LYS A 179 2.09 8.05 1.17
CA LYS A 179 0.77 7.55 1.59
C LYS A 179 -0.25 8.62 1.95
N ALA A 180 0.17 9.87 2.17
CA ALA A 180 -0.72 11.01 2.32
C ALA A 180 -0.54 12.02 1.19
N LEU A 181 -1.23 11.79 0.07
CA LEU A 181 -1.19 12.65 -1.12
C LEU A 181 -2.33 13.68 -1.15
N GLY A 182 -3.32 13.54 -0.26
CA GLY A 182 -4.49 14.41 -0.16
C GLY A 182 -5.25 14.17 1.14
N MET A 183 -6.39 14.85 1.31
CA MET A 183 -7.26 14.69 2.47
C MET A 183 -8.70 14.34 2.01
N PRO A 184 -9.40 13.42 2.68
CA PRO A 184 -8.86 12.54 3.72
C PRO A 184 -7.83 11.56 3.14
N THR A 185 -7.05 10.94 4.02
CA THR A 185 -6.20 9.81 3.68
C THR A 185 -6.53 8.68 4.64
N SER A 186 -6.78 7.49 4.10
CA SER A 186 -6.96 6.29 4.91
C SER A 186 -5.97 5.21 4.50
N VAL A 187 -5.44 4.48 5.48
CA VAL A 187 -4.54 3.34 5.29
C VAL A 187 -5.06 2.17 6.10
N LEU A 188 -5.28 1.04 5.43
CA LEU A 188 -5.63 -0.23 6.05
C LEU A 188 -4.33 -0.97 6.41
N VAL A 189 -4.20 -1.32 7.69
CA VAL A 189 -2.96 -1.79 8.30
C VAL A 189 -3.18 -3.15 8.93
N ASP A 190 -2.23 -4.07 8.71
CA ASP A 190 -2.27 -5.40 9.31
C ASP A 190 -1.80 -5.41 10.79
N PRO A 191 -1.95 -6.54 11.50
CA PRO A 191 -1.49 -6.69 12.89
C PRO A 191 0.00 -6.42 13.14
N GLN A 192 0.84 -6.41 12.12
CA GLN A 192 2.29 -6.18 12.20
C GLN A 192 2.67 -4.72 11.88
N GLY A 193 1.69 -3.86 11.62
CA GLY A 193 1.91 -2.46 11.22
C GLY A 193 2.28 -2.30 9.74
N CYS A 194 1.94 -3.26 8.90
CA CYS A 194 2.22 -3.25 7.48
C CYS A 194 1.01 -2.79 6.67
N GLU A 195 1.24 -2.07 5.58
CA GLU A 195 0.17 -1.60 4.70
C GLU A 195 -0.49 -2.77 3.95
N ILE A 196 -1.82 -2.80 3.96
CA ILE A 196 -2.66 -3.66 3.11
C ILE A 196 -3.19 -2.87 1.90
N ALA A 197 -3.71 -1.66 2.15
CA ALA A 197 -4.23 -0.78 1.12
C ALA A 197 -4.24 0.67 1.61
N ASN A 198 -4.30 1.62 0.68
CA ASN A 198 -4.50 3.03 1.02
C ASN A 198 -5.42 3.73 0.01
N ILE A 199 -6.01 4.85 0.44
CA ILE A 199 -6.84 5.72 -0.40
C ILE A 199 -6.57 7.18 -0.02
N ALA A 200 -6.43 8.02 -1.05
CA ALA A 200 -6.44 9.48 -0.91
C ALA A 200 -7.79 9.99 -1.45
N GLY A 201 -8.67 10.43 -0.55
CA GLY A 201 -10.06 10.76 -0.85
C GLY A 201 -11.04 9.98 0.04
N PRO A 202 -12.31 10.42 0.09
CA PRO A 202 -13.31 9.79 0.93
C PRO A 202 -13.81 8.47 0.33
N ALA A 203 -14.40 7.61 1.18
CA ALA A 203 -15.14 6.42 0.75
C ALA A 203 -16.36 6.16 1.63
N GLU A 204 -17.37 5.46 1.08
CA GLU A 204 -18.52 5.00 1.87
C GLU A 204 -18.13 3.69 2.61
N TRP A 205 -17.36 3.84 3.68
CA TRP A 205 -16.79 2.73 4.45
C TRP A 205 -17.81 1.77 5.06
N ALA A 206 -19.04 2.24 5.30
CA ALA A 206 -20.13 1.43 5.86
C ALA A 206 -21.00 0.75 4.79
N SER A 207 -20.67 0.92 3.51
CA SER A 207 -21.26 0.18 2.38
C SER A 207 -20.99 -1.33 2.47
N ASP A 208 -21.76 -2.12 1.72
CA ASP A 208 -21.53 -3.56 1.61
C ASP A 208 -20.14 -3.89 1.06
N ASP A 209 -19.63 -3.11 0.09
CA ASP A 209 -18.29 -3.30 -0.46
C ASP A 209 -17.21 -2.97 0.58
N GLY A 210 -17.36 -1.84 1.28
CA GLY A 210 -16.44 -1.44 2.35
C GLY A 210 -16.38 -2.46 3.49
N ILE A 211 -17.53 -2.93 3.97
CA ILE A 211 -17.62 -3.95 5.02
C ILE A 211 -16.99 -5.26 4.55
N LYS A 212 -17.29 -5.73 3.34
CA LYS A 212 -16.73 -6.99 2.81
C LYS A 212 -15.20 -6.89 2.70
N LEU A 213 -14.68 -5.80 2.18
CA LEU A 213 -13.24 -5.57 2.03
C LEU A 213 -12.54 -5.56 3.39
N VAL A 214 -13.04 -4.75 4.34
CA VAL A 214 -12.44 -4.63 5.68
C VAL A 214 -12.52 -5.98 6.40
N LYS A 215 -13.69 -6.63 6.39
CA LYS A 215 -13.87 -7.95 7.02
C LYS A 215 -12.93 -9.02 6.45
N ALA A 216 -12.64 -8.98 5.14
CA ALA A 216 -11.69 -9.89 4.52
C ALA A 216 -10.22 -9.60 4.89
N ALA A 217 -9.92 -8.36 5.28
CA ALA A 217 -8.60 -7.95 5.75
C ALA A 217 -8.37 -8.21 7.26
N VAL A 218 -9.44 -8.29 8.05
CA VAL A 218 -9.35 -8.61 9.48
C VAL A 218 -8.81 -10.02 9.66
N GLN A 219 -7.61 -10.10 10.23
CA GLN A 219 -7.03 -11.37 10.67
C GLN A 219 -7.42 -11.60 12.12
N PRO A 220 -7.71 -12.84 12.54
CA PRO A 220 -7.85 -13.14 13.95
C PRO A 220 -6.57 -12.69 14.66
N ALA A 221 -6.71 -11.92 15.74
CA ALA A 221 -5.61 -11.59 16.63
C ALA A 221 -4.87 -12.88 16.92
N SER A 222 -3.59 -12.92 16.51
CA SER A 222 -2.75 -14.08 16.68
C SER A 222 -2.74 -14.38 18.18
N ALA A 223 -3.30 -15.52 18.59
CA ALA A 223 -3.02 -16.05 19.92
C ALA A 223 -1.51 -16.26 19.96
N GLY A 224 -0.81 -15.37 20.66
CA GLY A 224 0.65 -15.42 20.77
C GLY A 224 1.09 -16.81 21.23
N PHE A 225 2.16 -17.30 20.60
CA PHE A 225 2.99 -18.38 21.14
C PHE A 225 3.75 -17.90 22.37
#